data_AF-A0A0K8SKB5-F1
#
_entry.id   AF-A0A0K8SKB5-F1
#
_cell.length_a   1.000
_cell.length_b   1.000
_cell.length_c   1.000
_cell.angle_alpha   90.00
_cell.angle_beta   90.00
_cell.angle_gamma   90.00
#
_symmetry.space_group_name_H-M   'P 1'
#
loop_
_entity.id
_entity.type
_entity.pdbx_description
1 polymer ?
#
loop_
_entity_poly.entity_id
_entity_poly.type
_entity_poly.pdbx_seq_one_letter_code
_entity_poly.pdbx_strand_id
1 'polypeptide(L)'
;MNCARCGDPLPSDELHATCSAVKDKSCVYHFACTTVSQRTYVQWGTAKQSAWVCPKHREIKKKIGGKGDTSDTDSIKSGGENLDGEEDSPKILHEIRKLFNAKFAEQTELFNKSFEGLKKDIGVQAKRIVELETANLELRKENKELKSEINNLWQISDKNDY
;
A
#
# COMPACT_ATOMS: atom_id res chain seq x y z
N MET A 1 -20.06 2.46 -6.75
CA MET A 1 -19.12 3.36 -7.46
C MET A 1 -17.74 2.71 -7.47
N ASN A 2 -16.94 2.96 -8.51
CA ASN A 2 -15.61 2.37 -8.64
C ASN A 2 -14.51 3.43 -8.47
N CYS A 3 -13.36 3.02 -7.97
CA CYS A 3 -12.22 3.91 -7.79
C CYS A 3 -11.67 4.39 -9.13
N ALA A 4 -11.55 5.70 -9.31
CA ALA A 4 -11.08 6.32 -10.55
C ALA A 4 -9.59 6.06 -10.86
N ARG A 5 -8.83 5.43 -9.95
CA ARG A 5 -7.43 5.01 -10.18
C ARG A 5 -7.29 3.53 -10.53
N CYS A 6 -7.81 2.63 -9.71
CA CYS A 6 -7.62 1.19 -9.89
C CYS A 6 -8.80 0.48 -10.57
N GLY A 7 -9.96 1.11 -10.65
CA GLY A 7 -11.17 0.51 -11.24
C GLY A 7 -11.94 -0.43 -10.30
N ASP A 8 -11.38 -0.77 -9.15
CA ASP A 8 -12.01 -1.66 -8.18
C ASP A 8 -13.20 -0.99 -7.46
N PRO A 9 -14.15 -1.79 -6.94
CA PRO A 9 -15.27 -1.28 -6.14
C PRO A 9 -14.79 -0.49 -4.91
N LEU A 10 -15.47 0.62 -4.62
CA LEU A 10 -15.26 1.37 -3.38
C LEU A 10 -15.99 0.72 -2.20
N PRO A 11 -15.47 0.89 -0.98
CA PRO A 11 -16.13 0.38 0.22
C PRO A 11 -17.48 1.10 0.43
N SER A 12 -18.45 0.36 0.95
CA SER A 12 -19.85 0.78 1.09
C SER A 12 -20.10 1.71 2.28
N ASP A 13 -19.13 1.85 3.17
CA ASP A 13 -19.17 2.62 4.43
C ASP A 13 -18.78 4.10 4.24
N GLU A 14 -18.83 4.59 3.00
CA GLU A 14 -18.45 5.96 2.63
C GLU A 14 -16.98 6.32 2.94
N LEU A 15 -16.12 5.34 3.24
CA LEU A 15 -14.69 5.56 3.50
C LEU A 15 -13.89 5.69 2.20
N HIS A 16 -14.17 6.77 1.46
CA HIS A 16 -13.47 7.12 0.23
C HIS A 16 -13.24 8.63 0.11
N ALA A 17 -12.26 9.02 -0.71
CA ALA A 17 -11.98 10.43 -0.99
C ALA A 17 -12.68 10.86 -2.28
N THR A 18 -13.38 12.00 -2.22
CA THR A 18 -14.12 12.56 -3.37
C THR A 18 -13.45 13.82 -3.89
N CYS A 19 -13.08 13.82 -5.17
CA CYS A 19 -12.37 14.92 -5.80
C CYS A 19 -13.32 16.07 -6.19
N SER A 20 -13.00 17.28 -5.72
CA SER A 20 -13.78 18.50 -5.96
C SER A 20 -13.72 19.03 -7.39
N ALA A 21 -12.71 18.63 -8.18
CA ALA A 21 -12.54 19.07 -9.55
C ALA A 21 -13.64 18.60 -10.51
N VAL A 22 -14.43 17.58 -10.12
CA VAL A 22 -15.54 17.07 -10.92
C VAL A 22 -16.85 17.38 -10.20
N LYS A 23 -17.69 18.23 -10.82
CA LYS A 23 -18.89 18.80 -10.19
C LYS A 23 -19.94 17.76 -9.79
N ASP A 24 -20.05 16.67 -10.54
CA ASP A 24 -21.00 15.58 -10.28
C ASP A 24 -20.52 14.58 -9.20
N LYS A 25 -19.34 14.82 -8.62
CA LYS A 25 -18.72 13.97 -7.60
C LYS A 25 -18.47 12.51 -8.05
N SER A 26 -18.43 12.24 -9.36
CA SER A 26 -18.14 10.91 -9.91
C SER A 26 -16.67 10.47 -9.71
N CYS A 27 -15.78 11.39 -9.38
CA CYS A 27 -14.35 11.13 -9.26
C CYS A 27 -13.96 10.79 -7.81
N VAL A 28 -14.06 9.51 -7.48
CA VAL A 28 -13.89 8.95 -6.13
C VAL A 28 -12.73 7.95 -6.08
N TYR A 29 -12.06 7.86 -4.92
CA TYR A 29 -10.84 7.06 -4.74
C TYR A 29 -10.78 6.37 -3.39
N HIS A 30 -10.18 5.17 -3.33
CA HIS A 30 -9.71 4.60 -2.06
C HIS A 30 -8.63 5.51 -1.48
N PHE A 31 -8.56 5.64 -0.15
CA PHE A 31 -7.48 6.39 0.48
C PHE A 31 -6.09 5.85 0.11
N ALA A 32 -5.94 4.52 0.03
CA ALA A 32 -4.72 3.85 -0.43
C ALA A 32 -4.32 4.20 -1.87
N CYS A 33 -5.29 4.59 -2.71
CA CYS A 33 -5.07 5.02 -4.09
C CYS A 33 -4.75 6.52 -4.21
N THR A 34 -4.69 7.26 -3.10
CA THR A 34 -4.44 8.71 -3.08
C THR A 34 -3.18 9.05 -2.28
N THR A 35 -2.89 10.35 -2.18
CA THR A 35 -1.80 10.88 -1.34
C THR A 35 -2.28 11.34 0.04
N VAL A 36 -3.55 11.13 0.39
CA VAL A 36 -4.12 11.52 1.69
C VAL A 36 -4.54 10.27 2.46
N SER A 37 -4.12 10.17 3.73
CA SER A 37 -4.56 9.09 4.60
C SER A 37 -6.02 9.28 5.02
N GLN A 38 -6.73 8.19 5.27
CA GLN A 38 -8.10 8.23 5.79
C GLN A 38 -8.19 9.08 7.07
N ARG A 39 -7.27 8.86 8.02
CA ARG A 39 -7.23 9.60 9.28
C ARG A 39 -7.13 11.11 9.05
N THR A 40 -6.23 11.52 8.16
CA THR A 40 -6.04 12.94 7.80
C THR A 40 -7.29 13.50 7.13
N TYR A 41 -7.89 12.76 6.20
CA TYR A 41 -9.08 13.22 5.47
C TYR A 41 -10.29 13.38 6.40
N VAL A 42 -10.52 12.43 7.31
CA VAL A 42 -11.60 12.52 8.31
C VAL A 42 -11.37 13.66 9.30
N GLN A 43 -10.10 13.92 9.66
CA GLN A 43 -9.75 15.07 10.50
C GLN A 43 -9.91 16.42 9.80
N TRP A 44 -9.98 16.44 8.47
CA TRP A 44 -10.32 17.67 7.76
C TRP A 44 -11.78 18.01 8.00
N GLY A 45 -12.04 19.27 8.37
CA GLY A 45 -13.41 19.79 8.33
C GLY A 45 -14.00 19.73 6.92
N THR A 46 -15.33 19.78 6.84
CA THR A 46 -16.11 19.66 5.59
C THR A 46 -15.62 20.58 4.47
N ALA A 47 -15.24 21.82 4.81
CA ALA A 47 -14.67 22.77 3.84
C ALA A 47 -13.41 22.23 3.15
N LYS A 48 -12.46 21.71 3.92
CA LYS A 48 -11.20 21.15 3.37
C LYS A 48 -11.43 19.85 2.60
N GLN A 49 -12.36 19.01 3.05
CA GLN A 49 -12.75 17.82 2.31
C GLN A 49 -13.38 18.19 0.95
N SER A 50 -14.29 19.17 0.93
CA SER A 50 -14.96 19.64 -0.28
C SER A 50 -14.05 20.38 -1.27
N ALA A 51 -12.87 20.84 -0.82
CA ALA A 51 -11.87 21.48 -1.65
C ALA A 51 -10.81 20.51 -2.18
N TRP A 52 -10.78 19.25 -1.70
CA TRP A 52 -9.71 18.32 -2.04
C TRP A 52 -9.73 17.92 -3.52
N VAL A 53 -8.56 18.03 -4.17
CA VAL A 53 -8.36 17.68 -5.58
C VAL A 53 -7.43 16.48 -5.69
N CYS A 54 -7.82 15.46 -6.46
CA CYS A 54 -7.01 14.26 -6.66
C CYS A 54 -5.70 14.55 -7.42
N PRO A 55 -4.67 13.68 -7.32
CA PRO A 55 -3.39 13.88 -8.00
C PRO A 55 -3.51 14.12 -9.51
N LYS A 56 -4.37 13.37 -10.20
CA LYS A 56 -4.61 13.51 -11.65
C LYS A 56 -5.11 14.92 -12.01
N HIS A 57 -6.14 15.41 -11.33
CA HIS A 57 -6.68 16.75 -11.61
C HIS A 57 -5.76 17.87 -11.10
N ARG A 58 -4.96 17.61 -10.07
CA ARG A 58 -3.92 18.55 -9.61
C ARG A 58 -2.82 18.72 -10.66
N GLU A 59 -2.38 17.65 -11.32
CA GLU A 59 -1.40 17.71 -12.40
C GLU A 59 -1.95 18.40 -13.65
N ILE A 60 -3.21 18.16 -13.99
CA ILE A 60 -3.89 18.85 -15.09
C ILE A 60 -3.97 20.35 -14.81
N LYS A 61 -4.40 20.76 -13.60
CA LYS A 61 -4.39 22.18 -13.18
C LYS A 61 -3.00 22.81 -13.28
N LYS A 62 -1.94 22.09 -12.89
CA LYS A 62 -0.56 22.59 -12.99
C LYS A 62 -0.08 22.76 -14.44
N LYS A 63 -0.50 21.88 -15.35
CA LYS A 63 -0.12 21.95 -16.77
C LYS A 63 -0.90 23.02 -17.54
N ILE A 64 -2.13 23.31 -17.12
CA ILE A 64 -3.00 24.32 -17.75
C ILE A 64 -2.79 25.71 -17.12
N GLY A 65 -2.47 25.79 -15.83
CA GLY A 65 -2.35 27.03 -15.03
C GLY A 65 -1.04 27.81 -15.17
N GLY A 66 -0.37 27.74 -16.33
CA GLY A 66 0.80 28.57 -16.63
C GLY A 66 0.48 30.06 -16.85
N LYS A 67 -0.79 30.47 -16.86
CA LYS A 67 -1.23 31.87 -16.93
C LYS A 67 -2.56 32.05 -16.17
N GLY A 68 -2.54 32.91 -15.14
CA GLY A 68 -3.68 33.68 -14.64
C GLY A 68 -4.79 32.92 -13.90
N ASP A 69 -4.76 32.92 -12.58
CA ASP A 69 -5.62 33.81 -11.77
C ASP A 69 -5.53 33.42 -10.29
N THR A 70 -4.89 34.30 -9.52
CA THR A 70 -4.97 34.34 -8.07
C THR A 70 -6.35 34.83 -7.66
N SER A 71 -7.21 33.93 -7.20
CA SER A 71 -8.22 34.28 -6.20
C SER A 71 -8.52 33.06 -5.34
N ASP A 72 -7.77 32.93 -4.25
CA ASP A 72 -8.22 32.28 -3.03
C ASP A 72 -7.50 33.02 -1.90
N THR A 73 -8.16 34.08 -1.45
CA THR A 73 -7.88 34.74 -0.19
C THR A 73 -8.22 33.77 0.93
N ASP A 74 -7.22 33.09 1.47
CA ASP A 74 -7.25 32.64 2.85
C ASP A 74 -6.17 33.41 3.62
N SER A 75 -6.66 34.32 4.46
CA SER A 75 -5.87 35.18 5.33
C SER A 75 -5.10 34.34 6.34
N ILE A 76 -3.87 33.97 5.99
CA ILE A 76 -2.84 33.76 7.00
C ILE A 76 -2.49 35.16 7.50
N LYS A 77 -2.94 35.50 8.73
CA LYS A 77 -2.37 36.61 9.49
C LYS A 77 -0.88 36.30 9.71
N SER A 78 -0.05 36.68 8.75
CA SER A 78 1.40 36.80 8.93
C SER A 78 1.62 38.16 9.58
N GLY A 79 1.42 38.21 10.88
CA GLY A 79 2.05 39.24 11.69
C GLY A 79 3.53 38.88 11.81
N GLY A 80 4.40 39.83 11.50
CA GLY A 80 5.78 39.80 11.98
C GLY A 80 6.83 39.82 10.87
N GLU A 81 7.29 41.04 10.62
CA GLU A 81 8.68 41.41 10.36
C GLU A 81 9.23 41.20 8.95
N ASN A 82 9.44 42.35 8.29
CA ASN A 82 10.41 42.54 7.23
C ASN A 82 11.75 41.96 7.66
N LEU A 83 12.16 40.84 7.05
CA LEU A 83 13.55 40.42 7.05
C LEU A 83 14.11 40.74 5.67
N ASP A 84 14.59 41.98 5.54
CA ASP A 84 15.72 42.26 4.67
C ASP A 84 16.85 41.28 5.03
N GLY A 85 17.21 40.41 4.08
CA GLY A 85 18.12 39.31 4.31
C GLY A 85 18.37 38.46 3.06
N GLU A 86 18.58 39.11 1.91
CA GLU A 86 19.31 38.48 0.81
C GLU A 86 20.76 38.24 1.28
N GLU A 87 21.11 36.99 1.67
CA GLU A 87 22.46 36.44 1.40
C GLU A 87 22.65 34.91 1.61
N ASP A 88 21.74 34.15 2.25
CA ASP A 88 21.98 32.71 2.55
C ASP A 88 21.03 31.68 1.90
N SER A 89 20.12 32.13 1.02
CA SER A 89 19.08 31.29 0.40
C SER A 89 19.59 30.05 -0.39
N PRO A 90 20.70 30.11 -1.16
CA PRO A 90 21.22 28.94 -1.89
C PRO A 90 21.86 27.88 -0.98
N LYS A 91 22.51 28.30 0.11
CA LYS A 91 23.19 27.38 1.04
C LYS A 91 22.18 26.56 1.84
N ILE A 92 21.12 27.19 2.32
CA ILE A 92 20.04 26.52 3.05
C ILE A 92 19.36 25.47 2.17
N LEU A 93 19.06 25.79 0.90
CA LEU A 93 18.50 24.83 -0.05
C LEU A 93 19.45 23.67 -0.38
N HIS A 94 20.76 23.94 -0.47
CA HIS A 94 21.77 22.91 -0.66
C HIS A 94 21.85 21.97 0.55
N GLU A 95 21.80 22.51 1.76
CA GLU A 95 21.85 21.76 3.01
C GLU A 95 20.60 20.89 3.22
N ILE A 96 19.41 21.43 2.91
CA ILE A 96 18.15 20.67 2.88
C ILE A 96 18.24 19.51 1.89
N ARG A 97 18.76 19.75 0.67
CA ARG A 97 18.92 18.70 -0.35
C ARG A 97 19.89 17.61 0.11
N LYS A 98 21.00 17.99 0.76
CA LYS A 98 21.99 17.06 1.30
C LYS A 98 21.37 16.17 2.39
N LEU A 99 20.64 16.75 3.33
CA LEU A 99 19.94 16.01 4.39
C LEU A 99 18.85 15.09 3.83
N PHE A 100 18.08 15.57 2.85
CA PHE A 100 17.06 14.77 2.19
C PHE A 100 17.66 13.55 1.48
N ASN A 101 18.74 13.75 0.71
CA ASN A 101 19.42 12.67 0.01
C ASN A 101 20.03 11.65 0.99
N ALA A 102 20.63 12.12 2.09
CA ALA A 102 21.19 11.25 3.12
C ALA A 102 20.10 10.38 3.78
N LYS A 103 18.97 10.98 4.18
CA LYS A 103 17.83 10.23 4.73
C LYS A 103 17.22 9.27 3.73
N PHE A 104 17.11 9.67 2.47
CA PHE A 104 16.56 8.80 1.43
C PHE A 104 17.48 7.60 1.15
N ALA A 105 18.80 7.81 1.14
CA ALA A 105 19.77 6.73 1.02
C ALA A 105 19.68 5.73 2.19
N GLU A 106 19.61 6.23 3.43
CA GLU A 106 19.45 5.40 4.62
C GLU A 106 18.16 4.57 4.58
N GLN A 107 17.03 5.19 4.22
CA GLN A 107 15.76 4.49 4.08
C GLN A 107 15.80 3.44 2.96
N THR A 108 16.49 3.73 1.86
CA THR A 108 16.67 2.78 0.74
C THR A 108 17.51 1.58 1.19
N GLU A 109 18.56 1.79 1.96
CA GLU A 109 19.39 0.72 2.49
C GLU A 109 18.63 -0.18 3.47
N LEU A 110 17.88 0.41 4.41
CA LEU A 110 17.02 -0.32 5.34
C LEU A 110 15.94 -1.14 4.61
N PHE A 111 15.34 -0.54 3.58
CA PHE A 111 14.37 -1.24 2.73
C PHE A 111 15.02 -2.43 2.03
N ASN A 112 16.17 -2.22 1.38
CA ASN A 112 16.87 -3.29 0.66
C ASN A 112 17.27 -4.44 1.59
N LYS A 113 17.76 -4.12 2.80
CA LYS A 113 18.09 -5.13 3.81
C LYS A 113 16.86 -5.94 4.25
N SER A 114 15.75 -5.25 4.48
CA SER A 114 14.48 -5.90 4.87
C SER A 114 13.93 -6.76 3.73
N PHE A 115 14.04 -6.28 2.49
CA PHE A 115 13.59 -6.97 1.29
C PHE A 115 14.41 -8.25 1.03
N GLU A 116 15.74 -8.19 1.15
CA GLU A 116 16.59 -9.38 1.01
C GLU A 116 16.35 -10.39 2.15
N GLY A 117 16.07 -9.93 3.36
CA GLY A 117 15.62 -10.79 4.47
C GLY A 117 14.33 -11.54 4.11
N LEU A 118 13.30 -10.81 3.67
CA LEU A 118 12.03 -11.40 3.27
C LEU A 118 12.18 -12.40 2.11
N LYS A 119 12.99 -12.06 1.11
CA LYS A 119 13.27 -12.93 -0.04
C LYS A 119 13.92 -14.24 0.39
N LYS A 120 14.85 -14.19 1.34
CA LYS A 120 15.48 -15.39 1.91
C LYS A 120 14.46 -16.25 2.66
N ASP A 121 13.61 -15.63 3.49
CA ASP A 121 12.60 -16.35 4.27
C ASP A 121 11.57 -17.05 3.39
N ILE A 122 11.11 -16.38 2.32
CA ILE A 122 10.24 -16.99 1.31
C ILE A 122 10.92 -18.21 0.68
N GLY A 123 12.21 -18.12 0.35
CA GLY A 123 12.97 -19.24 -0.20
C GLY A 123 13.07 -20.44 0.76
N VAL A 124 13.24 -20.18 2.06
CA VAL A 124 13.26 -21.22 3.09
C VAL A 124 11.88 -21.87 3.23
N GLN A 125 10.81 -21.07 3.28
CA GLN A 125 9.44 -21.57 3.40
C GLN A 125 9.04 -22.40 2.18
N ALA A 126 9.38 -21.96 0.96
CA ALA A 126 9.09 -22.71 -0.26
C ALA A 126 9.75 -24.10 -0.23
N LYS A 127 11.01 -24.20 0.18
CA LYS A 127 11.70 -25.49 0.36
C LYS A 127 11.00 -26.37 1.39
N ARG A 128 10.63 -25.78 2.53
CA ARG A 128 9.94 -26.51 3.61
C ARG A 128 8.58 -27.06 3.17
N ILE A 129 7.84 -26.32 2.35
CA ILE A 129 6.56 -26.79 1.79
C ILE A 129 6.80 -28.03 0.91
N VAL A 130 7.78 -27.98 0.00
CA VAL A 130 8.10 -29.12 -0.88
C VAL A 130 8.52 -30.35 -0.08
N GLU A 131 9.34 -30.19 0.96
CA GLU A 131 9.71 -31.29 1.86
C GLU A 131 8.49 -31.91 2.53
N LEU A 132 7.58 -31.08 3.07
CA LEU A 132 6.38 -31.55 3.76
C LEU A 132 5.38 -32.21 2.81
N GLU A 133 5.25 -31.71 1.58
CA GLU A 133 4.40 -32.32 0.55
C GLU A 133 4.94 -33.69 0.15
N THR A 134 6.27 -33.81 0.01
CA THR A 134 6.94 -35.07 -0.31
C THR A 134 6.76 -36.10 0.81
N ALA A 135 7.04 -35.71 2.06
CA ALA A 135 6.86 -36.57 3.22
C ALA A 135 5.39 -37.02 3.39
N ASN A 136 4.42 -36.11 3.14
CA ASN A 136 3.01 -36.47 3.17
C ASN A 136 2.64 -37.48 2.08
N LEU A 137 3.24 -37.39 0.90
CA LEU A 137 2.99 -38.33 -0.19
C LEU A 137 3.48 -39.73 0.18
N GLU A 138 4.69 -39.83 0.76
CA GLU A 138 5.26 -41.08 1.26
C GLU A 138 4.38 -41.70 2.34
N LEU A 139 3.98 -40.92 3.35
CA LEU A 139 3.08 -41.39 4.41
C LEU A 139 1.72 -41.85 3.88
N ARG A 140 1.19 -41.22 2.82
CA ARG A 140 -0.07 -41.67 2.18
C ARG A 140 0.11 -43.01 1.47
N LYS A 141 1.28 -43.25 0.87
CA LYS A 141 1.61 -44.52 0.22
C LYS A 141 1.74 -45.63 1.26
N GLU A 142 2.52 -45.39 2.32
CA GLU A 142 2.66 -46.34 3.44
C GLU A 142 1.31 -46.66 4.09
N ASN A 143 0.48 -45.65 4.35
CA ASN A 143 -0.87 -45.87 4.88
C ASN A 143 -1.75 -46.72 3.96
N LYS A 144 -1.60 -46.59 2.64
CA LYS A 144 -2.35 -47.40 1.68
C LYS A 144 -1.89 -48.86 1.72
N GLU A 145 -0.57 -49.08 1.79
CA GLU A 145 0.03 -50.42 1.88
C GLU A 145 -0.40 -51.11 3.18
N LEU A 146 -0.26 -50.44 4.33
CA LEU A 146 -0.67 -50.96 5.63
C LEU A 146 -2.18 -51.27 5.67
N LYS A 147 -3.03 -50.40 5.11
CA LYS A 147 -4.47 -50.68 5.02
C LYS A 147 -4.78 -51.93 4.19
N SER A 148 -4.04 -52.14 3.10
CA SER A 148 -4.18 -53.35 2.28
C SER A 148 -3.73 -54.60 3.03
N GLU A 149 -2.61 -54.52 3.75
CA GLU A 149 -2.09 -55.64 4.54
C GLU A 149 -3.04 -56.03 5.68
N ILE A 150 -3.54 -55.04 6.43
CA ILE A 150 -4.57 -55.26 7.45
C ILE A 150 -5.77 -55.96 6.83
N ASN A 151 -6.32 -55.46 5.72
CA ASN A 151 -7.48 -56.08 5.09
C ASN A 151 -7.23 -57.53 4.65
N ASN A 152 -6.04 -57.84 4.14
CA ASN A 152 -5.65 -59.20 3.80
C ASN A 152 -5.58 -60.11 5.03
N LEU A 153 -4.99 -59.62 6.13
CA LEU A 153 -4.89 -60.38 7.39
C LEU A 153 -6.28 -60.67 7.98
N TRP A 154 -7.20 -59.70 7.94
CA TRP A 154 -8.60 -59.89 8.36
C TRP A 154 -9.29 -60.99 7.55
N GLN A 155 -9.16 -60.98 6.21
CA GLN A 155 -9.73 -62.02 5.35
C GLN A 155 -9.15 -63.42 5.57
N ILE A 156 -7.87 -63.51 5.99
CA ILE A 156 -7.24 -64.79 6.35
C ILE A 156 -7.79 -65.30 7.68
N SER A 157 -7.94 -64.41 8.67
CA SER A 157 -8.53 -64.76 9.98
C SER A 157 -9.95 -65.30 9.80
N ASP A 158 -10.80 -64.58 9.05
CA ASP A 158 -12.19 -64.97 8.81
C ASP A 158 -12.34 -66.35 8.12
N LYS A 159 -11.33 -66.77 7.36
CA LYS A 159 -11.30 -68.09 6.69
C LYS A 159 -10.79 -69.23 7.57
N ASN A 160 -10.03 -68.91 8.62
CA ASN A 160 -9.44 -69.90 9.52
C ASN A 160 -10.31 -70.17 10.76
N ASP A 161 -11.34 -69.36 11.00
CA ASP A 161 -12.30 -69.52 12.10
C ASP A 161 -13.51 -70.43 11.76
N TYR A 162 -13.41 -71.26 10.70
CA TYR A 162 -14.41 -72.26 10.28
C TYR A 162 -13.90 -73.70 10.37
#